data_AF-A0A433MLC8-F1
#
_entry.id   AF-A0A433MLC8-F1
#
_cell.length_a   1.000
_cell.length_b   1.000
_cell.length_c   1.000
_cell.angle_alpha   90.00
_cell.angle_beta   90.00
_cell.angle_gamma   90.00
#
_symmetry.space_group_name_H-M   'P 1'
#
loop_
_entity.id
_entity.type
_entity.pdbx_description
1 polymer ?
#
loop_
_entity_poly.entity_id
_entity_poly.type
_entity_poly.pdbx_seq_one_letter_code
_entity_poly.pdbx_strand_id
1 'polypeptide(L)'
;MHAMNFKNFLLPVGAIVVMALAWRAGGWGGVALAGGAIVMFLLLHFNRAMQVLKRAAERPVGYVASAVMLNAKLKPGVTLMHVIAMTRALGELRSPKDEQPEHYRWTDGGGSYVDAVFNGGKLQSWTLTRPETPADDEANNTAA
;
A
#
# COMPACT_ATOMS: atom_id res chain seq x y z
N MET A 1 -14.53 18.62 -12.41
CA MET A 1 -13.53 18.66 -13.51
C MET A 1 -12.27 18.01 -12.99
N HIS A 2 -11.80 16.93 -13.63
CA HIS A 2 -10.62 16.19 -13.16
C HIS A 2 -9.40 17.11 -13.19
N ALA A 3 -8.78 17.38 -12.04
CA ALA A 3 -7.43 17.90 -12.01
C ALA A 3 -6.55 16.83 -12.66
N MET A 4 -6.29 16.96 -13.97
CA MET A 4 -5.33 16.12 -14.65
C MET A 4 -4.03 16.22 -13.86
N ASN A 5 -3.43 15.07 -13.53
CA ASN A 5 -2.17 14.98 -12.79
C ASN A 5 -1.06 15.66 -13.63
N PHE A 6 -1.01 16.99 -13.63
CA PHE A 6 -0.12 17.82 -14.45
C PHE A 6 1.34 17.45 -14.16
N LYS A 7 1.61 17.05 -12.91
CA LYS A 7 2.89 16.50 -12.45
C LYS A 7 3.32 15.22 -13.20
N ASN A 8 2.39 14.39 -13.65
CA ASN A 8 2.68 13.17 -14.41
C ASN A 8 2.99 13.46 -15.88
N PHE A 9 2.55 14.63 -16.40
CA PHE A 9 2.85 15.06 -17.78
C PHE A 9 4.12 15.91 -17.86
N LEU A 10 4.46 16.66 -16.81
CA LEU A 10 5.71 17.43 -16.76
C LEU A 10 6.96 16.54 -16.84
N LEU A 11 6.91 15.36 -16.24
CA LEU A 11 8.04 14.44 -16.19
C LEU A 11 8.49 13.96 -17.59
N PRO A 12 7.61 13.40 -18.45
CA PRO A 12 7.98 12.99 -19.80
C PRO A 12 8.35 14.18 -20.69
N VAL A 13 7.67 15.32 -20.57
CA VAL A 13 8.00 16.54 -21.33
C VAL A 13 9.39 17.06 -20.96
N GLY A 14 9.71 17.09 -19.66
CA GLY A 14 11.04 17.47 -19.18
C GLY A 14 12.14 16.56 -19.72
N ALA A 15 11.91 15.25 -19.76
CA ALA A 15 12.87 14.29 -20.32
C ALA A 15 13.14 14.54 -21.82
N ILE A 16 12.11 14.85 -22.60
CA ILE A 16 12.23 15.17 -24.04
C ILE A 16 13.01 16.48 -24.23
N VAL A 17 12.73 17.51 -23.43
CA VAL A 17 13.43 18.80 -23.50
C VAL A 17 14.92 18.64 -23.16
N VAL A 18 15.25 17.88 -22.12
CA VAL A 18 16.65 17.58 -21.74
C VAL A 18 17.37 16.84 -22.87
N MET A 19 16.73 15.87 -23.50
CA MET A 19 17.31 15.12 -24.61
C MET A 19 17.53 15.99 -25.86
N ALA A 20 16.60 16.90 -26.18
CA ALA A 20 16.73 17.84 -27.27
C ALA A 20 17.84 18.88 -27.04
N LEU A 21 17.99 19.39 -25.81
CA LEU A 21 19.09 20.27 -25.44
C LEU A 21 20.44 19.55 -25.48
N ALA A 22 20.48 18.30 -25.05
CA ALA A 22 21.69 17.48 -25.09
C ALA A 22 22.14 17.17 -26.53
N TRP A 23 21.18 16.88 -27.43
CA TRP A 23 21.46 16.76 -28.86
C TRP A 23 22.04 18.06 -29.44
N ARG A 24 21.46 19.22 -29.08
CA ARG A 24 21.95 20.52 -29.56
C ARG A 24 23.37 20.82 -29.08
N ALA A 25 23.71 20.48 -27.84
CA ALA A 25 24.99 20.83 -27.22
C ALA A 25 26.14 19.89 -27.62
N GLY A 26 25.88 18.60 -27.84
CA GLY A 26 26.93 17.60 -28.04
C GLY A 26 26.57 16.46 -29.00
N GLY A 27 25.52 16.63 -29.82
CA GLY A 27 25.04 15.61 -30.75
C GLY A 27 24.75 14.28 -30.05
N TRP A 28 25.24 13.19 -30.62
CA TRP A 28 25.07 11.84 -30.08
C TRP A 28 25.74 11.62 -28.71
N GLY A 29 26.85 12.30 -28.42
CA GLY A 29 27.52 12.21 -27.12
C GLY A 29 26.67 12.80 -26.00
N GLY A 30 26.00 13.93 -26.25
CA GLY A 30 25.07 14.54 -25.31
C GLY A 30 23.86 13.65 -25.03
N VAL A 31 23.30 13.01 -26.06
CA VAL A 31 22.17 12.08 -25.93
C VAL A 31 22.54 10.86 -25.10
N ALA A 32 23.72 10.29 -25.33
CA ALA A 32 24.21 9.16 -24.54
C ALA A 32 24.35 9.53 -23.05
N LEU A 33 24.86 10.73 -22.76
CA LEU A 33 25.00 11.23 -21.38
C LEU A 33 23.62 11.47 -20.73
N ALA A 34 22.70 12.13 -21.43
CA ALA A 34 21.34 12.39 -20.94
C ALA A 34 20.56 11.09 -20.73
N GLY A 35 20.65 10.15 -21.67
CA GLY A 35 20.06 8.81 -21.56
C GLY A 35 20.62 8.05 -20.36
N GLY A 36 21.95 8.05 -20.17
CA GLY A 36 22.60 7.45 -19.01
C GLY A 36 22.12 8.05 -17.68
N ALA A 37 22.02 9.37 -17.59
CA ALA A 37 21.51 10.06 -16.40
C ALA A 37 20.03 9.72 -16.12
N ILE A 38 19.19 9.64 -17.16
CA ILE A 38 17.79 9.22 -17.05
C ILE A 38 17.71 7.78 -16.54
N VAL A 39 18.45 6.84 -17.14
CA VAL A 39 18.44 5.43 -16.72
C VAL A 39 18.91 5.29 -15.27
N MET A 40 20.01 5.95 -14.90
CA MET A 40 20.50 6.01 -13.51
C MET A 40 19.40 6.49 -12.56
N PHE A 41 18.75 7.60 -12.90
CA PHE A 41 17.66 8.15 -12.09
C PHE A 41 16.49 7.16 -11.95
N LEU A 42 16.06 6.52 -13.05
CA LEU A 42 15.00 5.51 -13.00
C LEU A 42 15.38 4.32 -12.11
N LEU A 43 16.62 3.82 -12.22
CA LEU A 43 17.09 2.70 -11.39
C LEU A 43 17.08 3.06 -9.90
N LEU A 44 17.50 4.27 -9.53
CA LEU A 44 17.44 4.72 -8.14
C LEU A 44 15.98 4.84 -7.64
N HIS A 45 15.09 5.36 -8.48
CA HIS A 45 13.68 5.49 -8.13
C HIS A 45 13.00 4.13 -7.98
N PHE A 46 13.33 3.20 -8.87
CA PHE A 46 12.87 1.82 -8.81
C PHE A 46 13.41 1.10 -7.57
N ASN A 47 14.69 1.23 -7.24
CA ASN A 47 15.27 0.68 -6.02
C ASN A 47 14.56 1.18 -4.77
N ARG A 48 14.22 2.48 -4.71
CA ARG A 48 13.47 3.04 -3.59
C ARG A 48 12.07 2.43 -3.47
N ALA A 49 11.36 2.26 -4.59
CA ALA A 49 10.05 1.60 -4.60
C ALA A 49 10.15 0.13 -4.16
N MET A 50 11.16 -0.59 -4.65
CA MET A 50 11.40 -1.99 -4.32
C MET A 50 11.73 -2.17 -2.83
N GLN A 51 12.48 -1.25 -2.22
CA GLN A 51 12.75 -1.29 -0.77
C GLN A 51 11.48 -1.13 0.07
N VAL A 52 10.51 -0.32 -0.36
CA VAL A 52 9.22 -0.19 0.32
C VAL A 52 8.44 -1.50 0.25
N LEU A 53 8.38 -2.11 -0.94
CA LEU A 53 7.70 -3.38 -1.13
C LEU A 53 8.37 -4.52 -0.34
N LYS A 54 9.71 -4.58 -0.37
CA LYS A 54 10.50 -5.56 0.40
C LYS A 54 10.21 -5.46 1.91
N ARG A 55 10.17 -4.25 2.46
CA ARG A 55 9.83 -4.03 3.88
C ARG A 55 8.40 -4.44 4.23
N ALA A 56 7.45 -4.31 3.29
CA ALA A 56 6.09 -4.79 3.50
C ALA A 56 6.00 -6.33 3.42
N ALA A 57 6.83 -6.95 2.58
CA ALA A 57 6.92 -8.40 2.44
C ALA A 57 7.66 -9.09 3.59
N GLU A 58 8.63 -8.41 4.23
CA GLU A 58 9.36 -8.92 5.41
C GLU A 58 8.51 -8.89 6.70
N ARG A 59 7.32 -8.31 6.66
CA ARG A 59 6.38 -8.30 7.79
C ARG A 59 5.46 -9.51 7.74
N PRO A 60 5.06 -10.07 8.89
CA PRO A 60 4.12 -11.18 8.93
C PRO A 60 2.85 -10.80 8.16
N VAL A 61 2.48 -11.67 7.21
CA VAL A 61 1.29 -11.50 6.37
C VAL A 61 0.07 -11.38 7.28
N GLY A 62 -0.79 -10.41 6.98
CA GLY A 62 -1.99 -10.15 7.75
C GLY A 62 -1.74 -9.47 9.09
N TYR A 63 -0.54 -8.94 9.40
CA TYR A 63 -0.31 -8.25 10.66
C TYR A 63 -0.37 -6.73 10.54
N VAL A 64 -1.07 -6.06 11.46
CA VAL A 64 -1.13 -4.58 11.55
C VAL A 64 -0.83 -4.12 12.97
N ALA A 65 -0.30 -2.90 13.12
CA ALA A 65 0.02 -2.34 14.44
C ALA A 65 -1.21 -2.13 15.34
N SER A 66 -2.37 -1.82 14.77
CA SER A 66 -3.64 -1.70 15.48
C SER A 66 -4.81 -1.87 14.51
N ALA A 67 -5.66 -2.85 14.77
CA ALA A 67 -6.86 -3.12 13.97
C ALA A 67 -7.87 -1.96 14.10
N VAL A 68 -7.96 -1.35 15.27
CA VAL A 68 -8.84 -0.19 15.53
C VAL A 68 -8.43 1.01 14.68
N MET A 69 -7.13 1.32 14.64
CA MET A 69 -6.62 2.43 13.83
C MET A 69 -6.78 2.17 12.33
N LEU A 70 -6.62 0.92 11.89
CA LEU A 70 -6.90 0.54 10.51
C LEU A 70 -8.38 0.78 10.19
N ASN A 71 -9.28 0.23 11.01
CA ASN A 71 -10.73 0.40 10.86
C ASN A 71 -11.15 1.87 10.72
N ALA A 72 -10.56 2.77 11.52
CA ALA A 72 -10.84 4.20 11.48
C ALA A 72 -10.34 4.91 10.20
N LYS A 73 -9.31 4.36 9.53
CA LYS A 73 -8.70 4.95 8.33
C LYS A 73 -9.32 4.42 7.03
N LEU A 74 -9.99 3.28 7.07
CA LEU A 74 -10.62 2.69 5.89
C LEU A 74 -11.77 3.57 5.39
N LYS A 75 -11.88 3.64 4.07
CA LYS A 75 -12.92 4.40 3.36
C LYS A 75 -13.39 3.59 2.16
N PRO A 76 -14.67 3.67 1.78
CA PRO A 76 -15.16 2.94 0.61
C PRO A 76 -14.40 3.35 -0.66
N GLY A 77 -14.10 2.39 -1.51
CA GLY A 77 -13.47 2.61 -2.82
C GLY A 77 -11.96 2.79 -2.82
N VAL A 78 -11.29 2.82 -1.66
CA VAL A 78 -9.81 2.78 -1.61
C VAL A 78 -9.30 1.46 -2.19
N THR A 79 -8.12 1.48 -2.80
CA THR A 79 -7.55 0.29 -3.43
C THR A 79 -6.87 -0.62 -2.41
N LEU A 80 -6.76 -1.92 -2.73
CA LEU A 80 -5.98 -2.87 -1.92
C LEU A 80 -4.54 -2.38 -1.70
N MET A 81 -3.90 -1.85 -2.75
CA MET A 81 -2.56 -1.26 -2.66
C MET A 81 -2.49 -0.07 -1.71
N HIS A 82 -3.53 0.76 -1.64
CA HIS A 82 -3.59 1.86 -0.68
C HIS A 82 -3.64 1.33 0.76
N VAL A 83 -4.43 0.28 1.01
CA VAL A 83 -4.51 -0.35 2.33
C VAL A 83 -3.17 -0.99 2.72
N ILE A 84 -2.53 -1.74 1.82
CA ILE A 84 -1.19 -2.31 2.04
C ILE A 84 -0.15 -1.22 2.34
N ALA A 85 -0.20 -0.09 1.64
CA ALA A 85 0.69 1.03 1.91
C ALA A 85 0.46 1.65 3.30
N MET A 86 -0.79 1.73 3.77
CA MET A 86 -1.14 2.23 5.11
C MET A 86 -0.71 1.28 6.23
N THR A 87 -0.97 -0.02 6.07
CA THR A 87 -0.62 -1.05 7.07
C THR A 87 0.86 -1.40 7.04
N ARG A 88 1.51 -1.17 5.89
CA ARG A 88 2.85 -1.66 5.54
C ARG A 88 2.95 -3.18 5.71
N ALA A 89 1.86 -3.89 5.41
CA ALA A 89 1.78 -5.35 5.48
C ALA A 89 0.78 -5.87 4.45
N LEU A 90 1.11 -7.00 3.82
CA LEU A 90 0.17 -7.73 2.99
C LEU A 90 -1.03 -8.18 3.84
N GLY A 91 -2.23 -8.18 3.26
CA GLY A 91 -3.39 -8.79 3.92
C GLY A 91 -3.29 -10.31 3.84
N GLU A 92 -3.82 -11.01 4.84
CA GLU A 92 -4.04 -12.45 4.74
C GLU A 92 -5.25 -12.72 3.85
N LEU A 93 -5.04 -13.35 2.68
CA LEU A 93 -6.13 -13.70 1.78
C LEU A 93 -6.95 -14.85 2.40
N ARG A 94 -8.25 -14.64 2.54
CA ARG A 94 -9.22 -15.58 3.14
C ARG A 94 -10.19 -16.17 2.12
N SER A 95 -10.23 -15.64 0.91
CA SER A 95 -10.97 -16.20 -0.23
C SER A 95 -10.06 -17.08 -1.10
N PRO A 96 -10.61 -17.93 -1.97
CA PRO A 96 -9.83 -18.60 -3.00
C PRO A 96 -9.06 -17.59 -3.86
N LYS A 97 -7.91 -18.01 -4.37
CA LYS A 97 -7.08 -17.18 -5.23
C LYS A 97 -7.79 -16.95 -6.57
N ASP A 98 -7.65 -15.74 -7.11
CA ASP A 98 -8.19 -15.33 -8.42
C ASP A 98 -9.73 -15.32 -8.48
N GLU A 99 -10.41 -15.36 -7.33
CA GLU A 99 -11.86 -15.28 -7.19
C GLU A 99 -12.30 -13.94 -6.59
N GLN A 100 -13.45 -13.43 -7.04
CA GLN A 100 -14.04 -12.18 -6.58
C GLN A 100 -15.38 -12.45 -5.87
N PRO A 101 -15.69 -11.75 -4.77
CA PRO A 101 -14.87 -10.74 -4.12
C PRO A 101 -13.69 -11.32 -3.32
N GLU A 102 -12.61 -10.56 -3.23
CA GLU A 102 -11.42 -10.92 -2.47
C GLU A 102 -11.58 -10.54 -1.00
N HIS A 103 -11.40 -11.50 -0.09
CA HIS A 103 -11.48 -11.28 1.36
C HIS A 103 -10.09 -11.21 1.96
N TYR A 104 -9.75 -10.10 2.61
CA TYR A 104 -8.44 -9.92 3.27
C TYR A 104 -8.59 -9.63 4.76
N ARG A 105 -7.71 -10.21 5.57
CA ARG A 105 -7.64 -9.98 7.01
C ARG A 105 -6.35 -9.27 7.43
N TRP A 106 -6.47 -8.34 8.37
CA TRP A 106 -5.36 -7.80 9.15
C TRP A 106 -5.63 -7.91 10.65
N THR A 107 -4.79 -8.62 11.38
CA THR A 107 -4.82 -8.88 12.81
C THR A 107 -3.75 -8.06 13.53
N ASP A 108 -4.06 -7.52 14.70
CA ASP A 108 -3.10 -6.83 15.56
C ASP A 108 -2.56 -7.71 16.69
N GLY A 109 -1.57 -7.18 17.42
CA GLY A 109 -0.93 -7.91 18.53
C GLY A 109 -1.87 -8.23 19.70
N GLY A 110 -3.01 -7.55 19.80
CA GLY A 110 -4.04 -7.82 20.82
C GLY A 110 -5.09 -8.84 20.38
N GLY A 111 -4.92 -9.46 19.21
CA GLY A 111 -5.87 -10.43 18.65
C GLY A 111 -7.11 -9.80 18.01
N SER A 112 -7.22 -8.47 17.97
CA SER A 112 -8.27 -7.80 17.20
C SER A 112 -7.93 -7.85 15.72
N TYR A 113 -8.94 -7.96 14.85
CA TYR A 113 -8.70 -8.04 13.42
C TYR A 113 -9.74 -7.28 12.60
N VAL A 114 -9.34 -6.85 11.42
CA VAL A 114 -10.21 -6.25 10.40
C VAL A 114 -10.31 -7.20 9.22
N ASP A 115 -11.53 -7.62 8.90
CA ASP A 115 -11.84 -8.27 7.63
C ASP A 115 -12.32 -7.23 6.62
N ALA A 116 -11.75 -7.25 5.43
CA ALA A 116 -12.03 -6.30 4.37
C ALA A 116 -12.39 -7.05 3.08
N VAL A 117 -13.45 -6.59 2.42
CA VAL A 117 -13.98 -7.17 1.18
C VAL A 117 -13.60 -6.24 0.03
N PHE A 118 -12.87 -6.77 -0.94
CA PHE A 118 -12.48 -6.06 -2.15
C PHE A 118 -13.20 -6.65 -3.35
N ASN A 119 -13.65 -5.80 -4.26
CA ASN A 119 -14.15 -6.23 -5.56
C ASN A 119 -13.43 -5.42 -6.65
N GLY A 120 -12.79 -6.11 -7.60
CA GLY A 120 -11.96 -5.48 -8.61
C GLY A 120 -10.84 -4.62 -8.00
N GLY A 121 -10.26 -5.08 -6.88
CA GLY A 121 -9.19 -4.39 -6.16
C GLY A 121 -9.60 -3.13 -5.39
N LYS A 122 -10.91 -2.83 -5.28
CA LYS A 122 -11.45 -1.70 -4.51
C LYS A 122 -12.22 -2.18 -3.28
N LEU A 123 -12.01 -1.51 -2.15
CA LEU A 123 -12.67 -1.82 -0.89
C LEU A 123 -14.18 -1.54 -0.98
N GLN A 124 -14.99 -2.58 -0.82
CA GLN A 124 -16.44 -2.45 -0.73
C GLN A 124 -16.90 -2.25 0.72
N SER A 125 -16.42 -3.10 1.63
CA SER A 125 -16.82 -3.09 3.04
C SER A 125 -15.71 -3.64 3.93
N TRP A 126 -15.80 -3.36 5.22
CA TRP A 126 -14.89 -3.92 6.22
C TRP A 126 -15.59 -4.03 7.58
N THR A 127 -15.11 -4.96 8.40
CA THR A 127 -15.63 -5.23 9.74
C THR A 127 -14.47 -5.39 10.71
N LEU A 128 -14.56 -4.72 11.87
CA LEU A 128 -13.62 -4.88 12.98
C LEU A 128 -14.18 -5.88 13.99
N THR A 129 -13.41 -6.91 14.31
CA THR A 129 -13.71 -7.87 15.38
C THR A 129 -12.67 -7.74 16.49
N ARG A 130 -13.14 -7.68 17.75
CA ARG A 130 -12.30 -7.68 18.95
C ARG A 130 -12.48 -9.04 19.66
N PRO A 131 -11.41 -9.68 20.15
CA PRO A 131 -11.55 -10.88 20.97
C PRO A 131 -12.29 -10.53 22.27
N GLU A 132 -13.18 -11.42 22.70
CA GLU A 132 -13.83 -11.28 24.00
C GLU A 132 -12.76 -11.41 25.09
N THR A 133 -12.57 -10.35 25.87
CA THR A 133 -11.82 -10.44 27.12
C THR A 133 -12.69 -11.26 28.07
N PRO A 134 -12.23 -12.39 28.62
CA PRO A 134 -12.96 -13.05 29.68
C PRO A 134 -13.11 -12.03 30.81
N ALA A 135 -14.35 -11.64 31.10
CA ALA A 135 -14.64 -10.84 32.27
C ALA A 135 -14.28 -11.68 33.50
N ASP A 136 -13.54 -11.10 34.43
CA ASP A 136 -13.23 -11.69 35.73
C ASP A 136 -14.55 -11.89 36.52
N ASP A 137 -15.24 -13.00 36.29
CA ASP A 137 -16.40 -13.48 37.06
C ASP A 137 -15.97 -14.12 38.40
N GLU A 138 -15.02 -13.51 39.13
CA GLU A 138 -14.57 -13.99 40.46
C GLU A 138 -14.87 -13.03 41.63
N ALA A 139 -15.55 -11.90 41.40
CA ALA A 139 -15.78 -10.89 42.45
C ALA A 139 -17.19 -10.85 43.07
N ASN A 140 -18.04 -11.88 42.89
CA ASN A 140 -19.40 -11.86 43.46
C ASN A 140 -19.92 -13.18 44.08
N ASN A 141 -19.03 -14.07 44.56
CA ASN A 141 -19.49 -15.28 45.27
C ASN A 141 -18.79 -15.55 46.62
N THR A 142 -18.36 -14.49 47.32
CA THR A 142 -17.86 -14.59 48.72
C THR A 142 -18.71 -13.81 49.73
N ALA A 143 -19.93 -13.41 49.37
CA ALA A 143 -20.86 -12.80 50.33
C ALA A 143 -22.32 -13.20 50.04
N ALA A 144 -22.73 -14.39 50.48
CA ALA A 144 -24.10 -14.72 50.88
C ALA A 144 -24.11 -16.01 51.73
#